data_AF-A0A958WAU2-F1
#
_entry.id   AF-A0A958WAU2-F1
#
_cell.length_a   1.000
_cell.length_b   1.000
_cell.length_c   1.000
_cell.angle_alpha   90.00
_cell.angle_beta   90.00
_cell.angle_gamma   90.00
#
_symmetry.space_group_name_H-M   'P 1'
#
loop_
_entity.id
_entity.type
_entity.pdbx_description
1 polymer ?
#
loop_
_entity_poly.entity_id
_entity_poly.type
_entity_poly.pdbx_seq_one_letter_code
_entity_poly.pdbx_strand_id
1 'polypeptide(L)'
;MTERVEHIIKHIHFDSEVEVGKALDHAEELTDLTPEEKNDLAEAFSIIFYHHDHAGVTAMVKMALRAEHLLAGFGCDVVPFLIQELVNADEESAGYLGRAIALNPCHDIDLLLEEWENKTDDDFAIINIIQTFSYFKSKNIIKAMPQILVAAKSGNLQVRAIALYTIGKLAISLKPDSFSAELRMSMFDVAFEMLSDRKPLVRRNAARALGKMQKKGLLLEGQKRKTYAAFKAILGIDGNHNWDRAFIVRHEANYFIPLFKSSPVSGSRYNQSFTVLKKKELCAKTFHFVIEAPLIARKLQPGQFIIVRPHAFSERIPLSICGRDAGKGTIEIIVNTVGKTSGEINALQEGDHFVDIVGPLGKPSHIDKYPATCVVIGGGYGTGAIIPTARDLKKLGNRVVGIVGARSKDLLLMIERLHEVCDEVLITTNDGSRGIAGFVTDALQQLMEQESVGYVLAIGPVPMMKAVSDMTRPHAIETYVSLNATMVDGTGMCGACRVSVGGKTKFACFHGPDFNGHDVDFEQLMQRQKMFVREEKEALAGAEL
;
A
#
# COMPACT_ATOMS: atom_id res chain seq x y z
N MET A 1 26.67 -34.00 48.21
CA MET A 1 25.40 -34.77 48.20
C MET A 1 24.85 -35.09 49.58
N THR A 2 23.72 -34.46 49.92
CA THR A 2 22.91 -34.75 51.11
C THR A 2 22.01 -35.97 50.88
N GLU A 3 21.59 -36.66 51.95
CA GLU A 3 20.69 -37.84 51.84
C GLU A 3 19.36 -37.50 51.12
N ARG A 4 18.89 -36.25 51.24
CA ARG A 4 17.65 -35.77 50.59
C ARG A 4 17.76 -35.76 49.06
N VAL A 5 18.86 -35.23 48.53
CA VAL A 5 19.10 -35.15 47.08
C VAL A 5 19.53 -36.51 46.50
N GLU A 6 20.28 -37.30 47.25
CA GLU A 6 20.68 -38.65 46.82
C GLU A 6 19.47 -39.55 46.53
N HIS A 7 18.40 -39.44 47.31
CA HIS A 7 17.17 -40.17 47.06
C HIS A 7 16.50 -39.74 45.75
N ILE A 8 16.53 -38.45 45.40
CA ILE A 8 15.96 -37.93 44.14
C ILE A 8 16.76 -38.43 42.93
N ILE A 9 18.08 -38.29 42.99
CA ILE A 9 18.98 -38.64 41.88
C ILE A 9 18.91 -40.13 41.54
N LYS A 10 18.73 -41.00 42.55
CA LYS A 10 18.56 -42.45 42.35
C LYS A 10 17.35 -42.82 41.47
N HIS A 11 16.35 -41.95 41.36
CA HIS A 11 15.14 -42.20 40.55
C HIS A 11 15.25 -41.67 39.11
N ILE A 12 16.37 -41.04 38.73
CA ILE A 12 16.60 -40.59 37.34
C ILE A 12 17.03 -41.82 36.51
N HIS A 13 16.05 -42.65 36.17
CA HIS A 13 16.21 -43.81 35.30
C HIS A 13 15.66 -43.49 33.91
N PHE A 14 16.54 -43.38 32.92
CA PHE A 14 16.20 -42.91 31.56
C PHE A 14 15.25 -43.85 30.79
N ASP A 15 15.05 -45.07 31.26
CA ASP A 15 14.11 -46.04 30.69
C ASP A 15 12.67 -45.90 31.26
N SER A 16 12.44 -45.03 32.24
CA SER A 16 11.14 -44.89 32.92
C SER A 16 10.73 -43.42 33.10
N GLU A 17 9.76 -42.97 32.29
CA GLU A 17 9.08 -41.67 32.47
C GLU A 17 8.53 -41.51 33.89
N VAL A 18 8.01 -42.59 34.47
CA VAL A 18 7.38 -42.57 35.80
C VAL A 18 8.40 -42.24 36.89
N GLU A 19 9.61 -42.83 36.81
CA GLU A 19 10.64 -42.59 37.83
C GLU A 19 11.29 -41.21 37.67
N VAL A 20 11.56 -40.78 36.43
CA VAL A 20 12.03 -39.40 36.16
C VAL A 20 10.98 -38.37 36.59
N GLY A 21 9.70 -38.64 36.35
CA GLY A 21 8.59 -37.80 36.79
C GLY A 21 8.55 -37.63 38.31
N LYS A 22 8.68 -38.72 39.07
CA LYS A 22 8.75 -38.68 40.54
C LYS A 22 9.97 -37.89 41.03
N ALA A 23 11.13 -38.05 40.39
CA ALA A 23 12.33 -37.32 40.76
C ALA A 23 12.12 -35.80 40.60
N LEU A 24 11.49 -35.38 39.50
CA LEU A 24 11.14 -33.98 39.25
C LEU A 24 10.07 -33.46 40.22
N ASP A 25 9.03 -34.25 40.50
CA ASP A 25 7.99 -33.90 41.49
C ASP A 25 8.60 -33.66 42.88
N HIS A 26 9.46 -34.57 43.35
CA HIS A 26 10.13 -34.42 44.64
C HIS A 26 11.05 -33.20 44.69
N ALA A 27 11.76 -32.89 43.61
CA ALA A 27 12.63 -31.73 43.57
C ALA A 27 11.84 -30.41 43.54
N GLU A 28 10.65 -30.38 42.90
CA GLU A 28 9.74 -29.23 42.92
C GLU A 28 9.19 -28.93 44.33
N GLU A 29 9.06 -29.95 45.18
CA GLU A 29 8.60 -29.79 46.58
C GLU A 29 9.68 -29.19 47.51
N LEU A 30 10.96 -29.23 47.11
CA LEU A 30 12.08 -28.72 47.91
C LEU A 30 12.26 -27.20 47.69
N THR A 31 11.90 -26.40 48.69
CA THR A 31 12.00 -24.93 48.63
C THR A 31 13.24 -24.36 49.33
N ASP A 32 13.96 -25.18 50.10
CA ASP A 32 15.06 -24.81 50.99
C ASP A 32 16.44 -25.38 50.55
N LEU A 33 16.65 -25.59 49.26
CA LEU A 33 17.87 -26.20 48.71
C LEU A 33 19.12 -25.31 48.94
N THR A 34 20.19 -25.92 49.43
CA THR A 34 21.51 -25.29 49.52
C THR A 34 22.16 -25.14 48.13
N PRO A 35 23.16 -24.24 47.95
CA PRO A 35 23.88 -24.10 46.69
C PRO A 35 24.54 -25.41 46.19
N GLU A 36 25.05 -26.24 47.09
CA GLU A 36 25.63 -27.56 46.75
C GLU A 36 24.55 -28.51 46.22
N GLU A 37 23.42 -28.62 46.93
CA GLU A 37 22.30 -29.47 46.53
C GLU A 37 21.68 -29.05 45.18
N LYS A 38 21.62 -27.74 44.91
CA LYS A 38 21.16 -27.24 43.60
C LYS A 38 22.10 -27.63 42.47
N ASN A 39 23.41 -27.61 42.70
CA ASN A 39 24.39 -28.03 41.69
C ASN A 39 24.35 -29.55 41.47
N ASP A 40 24.26 -30.35 42.55
CA ASP A 40 24.08 -31.81 42.46
C ASP A 40 22.82 -32.17 41.65
N LEU A 41 21.69 -31.50 41.92
CA LEU A 41 20.45 -31.68 41.15
C LEU A 41 20.57 -31.16 39.71
N ALA A 42 21.30 -30.05 39.50
CA ALA A 42 21.51 -29.50 38.16
C ALA A 42 22.30 -30.43 37.25
N GLU A 43 23.35 -31.05 37.79
CA GLU A 43 24.12 -32.09 37.11
C GLU A 43 23.24 -33.30 36.78
N ALA A 44 22.47 -33.78 37.75
CA ALA A 44 21.64 -34.96 37.53
C ALA A 44 20.52 -34.73 36.50
N PHE A 45 19.87 -33.57 36.54
CA PHE A 45 18.80 -33.23 35.61
C PHE A 45 19.29 -32.80 34.22
N SER A 46 20.51 -32.27 34.07
CA SER A 46 21.05 -31.95 32.75
C SER A 46 21.28 -33.20 31.90
N ILE A 47 21.57 -34.35 32.52
CA ILE A 47 21.72 -35.64 31.83
C ILE A 47 20.44 -36.03 31.07
N ILE A 48 19.26 -35.63 31.57
CA ILE A 48 17.97 -35.87 30.89
C ILE A 48 17.97 -35.27 29.47
N PHE A 49 18.67 -34.15 29.26
CA PHE A 49 18.77 -33.50 27.95
C PHE A 49 19.55 -34.32 26.93
N TYR A 50 20.46 -35.19 27.35
CA TYR A 50 21.28 -36.00 26.44
C TYR A 50 20.62 -37.33 26.02
N HIS A 51 19.47 -37.72 26.59
CA HIS A 51 18.92 -39.09 26.46
C HIS A 51 17.47 -39.15 25.93
N HIS A 52 16.94 -38.06 25.40
CA HIS A 52 15.53 -37.96 25.03
C HIS A 52 15.18 -38.43 23.59
N ASP A 53 16.17 -38.66 22.72
CA ASP A 53 15.94 -38.99 21.29
C ASP A 53 16.19 -40.47 20.91
N HIS A 54 16.27 -41.40 21.87
CA HIS A 54 16.58 -42.79 21.51
C HIS A 54 15.42 -43.61 20.88
N ALA A 55 14.17 -43.13 20.84
CA ALA A 55 13.07 -43.92 20.27
C ALA A 55 11.76 -43.18 19.89
N GLY A 56 11.71 -41.85 19.80
CA GLY A 56 10.45 -41.13 19.51
C GLY A 56 9.43 -41.15 20.66
N VAL A 57 9.91 -41.38 21.88
CA VAL A 57 9.10 -41.43 23.11
C VAL A 57 8.77 -40.00 23.53
N THR A 58 7.60 -39.51 23.10
CA THR A 58 7.09 -38.14 23.39
C THR A 58 7.07 -37.81 24.89
N ALA A 59 7.02 -38.83 25.75
CA ALA A 59 7.08 -38.74 27.19
C ALA A 59 8.38 -38.14 27.74
N MET A 60 9.55 -38.55 27.25
CA MET A 60 10.84 -38.04 27.76
C MET A 60 11.09 -36.58 27.39
N VAL A 61 10.56 -36.13 26.24
CA VAL A 61 10.56 -34.69 25.88
C VAL A 61 9.81 -33.85 26.92
N LYS A 62 8.70 -34.37 27.47
CA LYS A 62 7.97 -33.65 28.54
C LYS A 62 8.81 -33.56 29.81
N MET A 63 9.54 -34.61 30.16
CA MET A 63 10.42 -34.62 31.33
C MET A 63 11.59 -33.65 31.16
N ALA A 64 12.22 -33.62 29.98
CA ALA A 64 13.25 -32.63 29.66
C ALA A 64 12.71 -31.19 29.77
N LEU A 65 11.50 -30.91 29.28
CA LEU A 65 10.89 -29.59 29.45
C LEU A 65 10.61 -29.25 30.92
N ARG A 66 10.22 -30.21 31.75
CA ARG A 66 10.05 -30.00 33.19
C ARG A 66 11.38 -29.71 33.88
N ALA A 67 12.40 -30.51 33.59
CA ALA A 67 13.77 -30.30 34.09
C ALA A 67 14.29 -28.90 33.70
N GLU A 68 14.10 -28.45 32.46
CA GLU A 68 14.45 -27.11 32.01
C GLU A 68 13.84 -26.00 32.90
N HIS A 69 12.55 -26.10 33.23
CA HIS A 69 11.87 -25.12 34.08
C HIS A 69 12.37 -25.15 35.52
N LEU A 70 12.64 -26.35 36.03
CA LEU A 70 13.16 -26.53 37.39
C LEU A 70 14.56 -25.94 37.53
N LEU A 71 15.47 -26.22 36.58
CA LEU A 71 16.82 -25.67 36.54
C LEU A 71 16.83 -24.14 36.42
N ALA A 72 15.90 -23.57 35.65
CA ALA A 72 15.72 -22.12 35.61
C ALA A 72 15.33 -21.53 36.98
N GLY A 73 14.65 -22.30 37.83
CA GLY A 73 14.21 -21.89 39.17
C GLY A 73 15.29 -21.94 40.24
N PHE A 74 16.41 -22.64 40.03
CA PHE A 74 17.46 -22.81 41.04
C PHE A 74 18.28 -21.53 41.33
N GLY A 75 18.14 -20.50 40.50
CA GLY A 75 18.74 -19.19 40.73
C GLY A 75 20.23 -19.15 40.39
N CYS A 76 20.97 -18.24 41.03
CA CYS A 76 22.33 -17.85 40.63
C CYS A 76 23.36 -18.99 40.74
N ASP A 77 23.17 -19.89 41.70
CA ASP A 77 24.15 -20.91 42.09
C ASP A 77 24.48 -21.90 40.97
N VAL A 78 23.55 -22.12 40.03
CA VAL A 78 23.68 -23.11 38.95
C VAL A 78 24.05 -22.52 37.61
N VAL A 79 23.98 -21.19 37.44
CA VAL A 79 24.23 -20.52 36.16
C VAL A 79 25.64 -20.82 35.62
N PRO A 80 26.73 -20.76 36.42
CA PRO A 80 28.07 -21.09 35.93
C PRO A 80 28.18 -22.54 35.43
N PHE A 81 27.61 -23.49 36.17
CA PHE A 81 27.59 -24.90 35.79
C PHE A 81 26.86 -25.10 34.45
N LEU A 82 25.65 -24.53 34.32
CA LEU A 82 24.85 -24.66 33.09
C LEU A 82 25.57 -24.07 31.86
N ILE A 83 26.33 -22.98 32.03
CA ILE A 83 27.12 -22.39 30.94
C ILE A 83 28.29 -23.30 30.55
N GLN A 84 28.97 -23.91 31.51
CA GLN A 84 30.05 -24.87 31.22
C GLN A 84 29.53 -26.12 30.53
N GLU A 85 28.36 -26.62 30.93
CA GLU A 85 27.70 -27.71 30.22
C GLU A 85 27.28 -27.29 28.79
N LEU A 86 26.72 -26.09 28.63
CA LEU A 86 26.25 -25.56 27.35
C LEU A 86 27.36 -25.54 26.29
N VAL A 87 28.56 -25.11 26.63
CA VAL A 87 29.67 -25.00 25.65
C VAL A 87 30.20 -26.36 25.18
N ASN A 88 29.91 -27.44 25.92
CA ASN A 88 30.31 -28.80 25.58
C ASN A 88 29.15 -29.67 25.05
N ALA A 89 27.91 -29.21 25.15
CA ALA A 89 26.70 -29.97 24.83
C ALA A 89 26.43 -30.11 23.33
N ASP A 90 25.89 -31.25 22.89
CA ASP A 90 25.37 -31.42 21.51
C ASP A 90 24.26 -30.39 21.16
N GLU A 91 23.93 -30.22 19.88
CA GLU A 91 22.97 -29.19 19.42
C GLU A 91 21.60 -29.27 20.11
N GLU A 92 21.11 -30.48 20.41
CA GLU A 92 19.80 -30.68 20.98
C GLU A 92 19.81 -30.36 22.49
N SER A 93 20.79 -30.91 23.21
CA SER A 93 21.02 -30.66 24.63
C SER A 93 21.29 -29.18 24.92
N ALA A 94 22.11 -28.53 24.09
CA ALA A 94 22.36 -27.08 24.14
C ALA A 94 21.07 -26.26 24.03
N GLY A 95 20.05 -26.77 23.33
CA GLY A 95 18.74 -26.15 23.25
C GLY A 95 18.03 -26.04 24.60
N TYR A 96 18.05 -27.09 25.43
CA TYR A 96 17.44 -27.09 26.77
C TYR A 96 18.29 -26.29 27.76
N LEU A 97 19.60 -26.50 27.77
CA LEU A 97 20.54 -25.76 28.62
C LEU A 97 20.43 -24.25 28.38
N GLY A 98 20.45 -23.83 27.11
CA GLY A 98 20.32 -22.43 26.75
C GLY A 98 18.99 -21.80 27.18
N ARG A 99 17.88 -22.55 27.15
CA ARG A 99 16.58 -22.07 27.66
C ARG A 99 16.55 -22.00 29.18
N ALA A 100 17.08 -23.00 29.87
CA ALA A 100 17.22 -22.98 31.32
C ALA A 100 18.03 -21.76 31.79
N ILE A 101 19.17 -21.48 31.14
CA ILE A 101 19.99 -20.29 31.39
C ILE A 101 19.19 -19.01 31.14
N ALA A 102 18.55 -18.87 29.98
CA ALA A 102 17.85 -17.64 29.61
C ALA A 102 16.58 -17.36 30.44
N LEU A 103 15.92 -18.41 30.97
CA LEU A 103 14.76 -18.30 31.86
C LEU A 103 15.15 -18.05 33.31
N ASN A 104 16.38 -18.38 33.70
CA ASN A 104 16.85 -18.19 35.07
C ASN A 104 16.84 -16.69 35.45
N PRO A 105 16.23 -16.28 36.58
CA PRO A 105 16.19 -14.88 37.00
C PRO A 105 17.56 -14.25 37.23
N CYS A 106 18.57 -15.08 37.55
CA CYS A 106 19.96 -14.69 37.80
C CYS A 106 20.85 -14.78 36.55
N HIS A 107 20.29 -14.90 35.35
CA HIS A 107 21.10 -15.05 34.13
C HIS A 107 22.14 -13.93 33.98
N ASP A 108 23.33 -14.31 33.53
CA ASP A 108 24.42 -13.38 33.29
C ASP A 108 24.87 -13.45 31.82
N ILE A 109 24.65 -12.36 31.10
CA ILE A 109 25.06 -12.23 29.70
C ILE A 109 26.56 -11.95 29.62
N ASP A 110 27.14 -11.28 30.62
CA ASP A 110 28.57 -10.95 30.63
C ASP A 110 29.39 -12.25 30.77
N LEU A 111 28.96 -13.20 31.62
CA LEU A 111 29.59 -14.54 31.69
C LEU A 111 29.53 -15.32 30.37
N LEU A 112 28.41 -15.26 29.64
CA LEU A 112 28.29 -15.89 28.33
C LEU A 112 29.20 -15.22 27.28
N LEU A 113 29.42 -13.91 27.39
CA LEU A 113 30.34 -13.17 26.51
C LEU A 113 31.80 -13.48 26.85
N GLU A 114 32.14 -13.64 28.14
CA GLU A 114 33.47 -14.09 28.57
C GLU A 114 33.78 -15.49 28.03
N GLU A 115 32.84 -16.43 28.13
CA GLU A 115 33.00 -17.77 27.54
C GLU A 115 33.10 -17.73 26.02
N TRP A 116 32.36 -16.86 25.35
CA TRP A 116 32.55 -16.64 23.91
C TRP A 116 34.00 -16.23 23.61
N GLU A 117 34.53 -15.24 24.32
CA GLU A 117 35.89 -14.73 24.13
C GLU A 117 36.97 -15.79 24.40
N ASN A 118 36.73 -16.69 25.36
CA ASN A 118 37.63 -17.79 25.67
C ASN A 118 37.59 -18.94 24.63
N LYS A 119 36.54 -18.98 23.79
CA LYS A 119 36.25 -20.08 22.86
C LYS A 119 36.24 -19.64 21.39
N THR A 120 36.95 -18.58 21.02
CA THR A 120 36.92 -18.03 19.65
C THR A 120 37.34 -19.02 18.56
N ASP A 121 38.12 -20.04 18.90
CA ASP A 121 38.59 -21.08 17.96
C ASP A 121 37.67 -22.33 17.95
N ASP A 122 36.61 -22.34 18.76
CA ASP A 122 35.65 -23.43 18.86
C ASP A 122 34.28 -23.00 18.32
N ASP A 123 34.08 -23.18 17.01
CA ASP A 123 32.84 -22.84 16.33
C ASP A 123 31.61 -23.51 16.98
N PHE A 124 31.77 -24.69 17.60
CA PHE A 124 30.68 -25.43 18.20
C PHE A 124 30.18 -24.77 19.48
N ALA A 125 31.09 -24.43 20.39
CA ALA A 125 30.78 -23.64 21.59
C ALA A 125 30.15 -22.28 21.22
N ILE A 126 30.68 -21.60 20.20
CA ILE A 126 30.15 -20.32 19.72
C ILE A 126 28.71 -20.46 19.20
N ILE A 127 28.39 -21.53 18.47
CA ILE A 127 27.02 -21.78 17.98
C ILE A 127 26.05 -21.92 19.16
N ASN A 128 26.42 -22.70 20.18
CA ASN A 128 25.59 -22.93 21.36
C ASN A 128 25.33 -21.64 22.14
N ILE A 129 26.36 -20.78 22.30
CA ILE A 129 26.23 -19.47 22.94
C ILE A 129 25.31 -18.55 22.13
N ILE A 130 25.51 -18.44 20.81
CA ILE A 130 24.66 -17.60 19.94
C ILE A 130 23.20 -18.07 19.96
N GLN A 131 22.97 -19.38 19.96
CA GLN A 131 21.63 -19.95 20.05
C GLN A 131 20.97 -19.61 21.39
N THR A 132 21.74 -19.69 22.48
CA THR A 132 21.29 -19.33 23.84
C THR A 132 20.84 -17.88 23.90
N PHE A 133 21.58 -16.95 23.29
CA PHE A 133 21.17 -15.55 23.16
C PHE A 133 19.78 -15.36 22.52
N SER A 134 19.34 -16.28 21.64
CA SER A 134 18.02 -16.19 20.99
C SER A 134 16.83 -16.41 21.93
N TYR A 135 17.06 -16.96 23.13
CA TYR A 135 16.03 -17.25 24.13
C TYR A 135 15.80 -16.10 25.12
N PHE A 136 16.74 -15.16 25.23
CA PHE A 136 16.62 -14.03 26.15
C PHE A 136 15.51 -13.06 25.73
N LYS A 137 14.83 -12.52 26.75
CA LYS A 137 13.78 -11.49 26.61
C LYS A 137 14.13 -10.17 27.28
N SER A 138 15.21 -10.13 28.07
CA SER A 138 15.70 -8.92 28.75
C SER A 138 16.39 -7.97 27.78
N LYS A 139 16.31 -6.65 28.01
CA LYS A 139 17.03 -5.64 27.22
C LYS A 139 18.55 -5.77 27.34
N ASN A 140 19.06 -6.37 28.41
CA ASN A 140 20.49 -6.53 28.63
C ASN A 140 21.19 -7.32 27.51
N ILE A 141 20.47 -8.19 26.80
CA ILE A 141 21.04 -8.99 25.69
C ILE A 141 21.56 -8.14 24.53
N ILE A 142 21.17 -6.87 24.46
CA ILE A 142 21.69 -5.92 23.47
C ILE A 142 23.21 -5.77 23.56
N LYS A 143 23.82 -6.01 24.74
CA LYS A 143 25.28 -6.05 24.92
C LYS A 143 25.98 -7.05 24.00
N ALA A 144 25.34 -8.19 23.69
CA ALA A 144 25.90 -9.24 22.84
C ALA A 144 25.80 -8.94 21.34
N MET A 145 24.98 -7.95 20.94
CA MET A 145 24.70 -7.67 19.54
C MET A 145 25.94 -7.34 18.69
N PRO A 146 26.94 -6.58 19.16
CA PRO A 146 28.16 -6.33 18.37
C PRO A 146 28.86 -7.64 17.96
N GLN A 147 29.06 -8.58 18.89
CA GLN A 147 29.68 -9.87 18.60
C GLN A 147 28.80 -10.74 17.68
N ILE A 148 27.48 -10.76 17.89
CA ILE A 148 26.53 -11.46 17.01
C ILE A 148 26.60 -10.93 15.56
N LEU A 149 26.70 -9.61 15.38
CA LEU A 149 26.82 -8.98 14.06
C LEU A 149 28.13 -9.33 13.36
N VAL A 150 29.22 -9.48 14.11
CA VAL A 150 30.51 -9.97 13.59
C VAL A 150 30.39 -11.47 13.21
N ALA A 151 29.79 -12.29 14.07
CA ALA A 151 29.57 -13.72 13.81
C ALA A 151 28.73 -13.99 12.55
N ALA A 152 27.75 -13.11 12.26
CA ALA A 152 26.97 -13.16 11.03
C ALA A 152 27.80 -13.02 9.75
N LYS A 153 29.07 -12.60 9.86
CA LYS A 153 30.05 -12.49 8.78
C LYS A 153 31.21 -13.50 8.88
N SER A 154 31.14 -14.46 9.81
CA SER A 154 32.16 -15.51 10.01
C SER A 154 32.45 -16.31 8.73
N GLY A 155 33.63 -16.92 8.62
CA GLY A 155 33.93 -17.90 7.57
C GLY A 155 33.11 -19.19 7.69
N ASN A 156 32.74 -19.56 8.92
CA ASN A 156 31.95 -20.76 9.20
C ASN A 156 30.47 -20.54 8.85
N LEU A 157 29.89 -21.47 8.08
CA LEU A 157 28.49 -21.41 7.63
C LEU A 157 27.49 -21.44 8.78
N GLN A 158 27.69 -22.33 9.76
CA GLN A 158 26.75 -22.53 10.85
C GLN A 158 26.75 -21.33 11.79
N VAL A 159 27.94 -20.79 12.10
CA VAL A 159 28.09 -19.55 12.87
C VAL A 159 27.36 -18.38 12.19
N ARG A 160 27.54 -18.18 10.88
CA ARG A 160 26.78 -17.14 10.14
C ARG A 160 25.28 -17.37 10.21
N ALA A 161 24.84 -18.61 9.97
CA ALA A 161 23.43 -18.96 9.92
C ALA A 161 22.75 -18.76 11.28
N ILE A 162 23.36 -19.22 12.38
CA ILE A 162 22.80 -19.08 13.73
C ILE A 162 22.79 -17.62 14.19
N ALA A 163 23.82 -16.84 13.86
CA ALA A 163 23.86 -15.41 14.14
C ALA A 163 22.70 -14.64 13.48
N LEU A 164 22.43 -14.88 12.18
CA LEU A 164 21.28 -14.28 11.48
C LEU A 164 19.94 -14.73 12.07
N TYR A 165 19.85 -16.00 12.46
CA TYR A 165 18.67 -16.51 13.16
C TYR A 165 18.44 -15.78 14.49
N THR A 166 19.49 -15.59 15.29
CA THR A 166 19.47 -14.89 16.58
C THR A 166 19.12 -13.42 16.40
N ILE A 167 19.68 -12.71 15.41
CA ILE A 167 19.28 -11.33 15.05
C ILE A 167 17.76 -11.25 14.83
N GLY A 168 17.20 -12.16 14.02
CA GLY A 168 15.77 -12.22 13.77
C GLY A 168 14.94 -12.56 15.02
N LYS A 169 15.43 -13.45 15.88
CA LYS A 169 14.76 -13.82 17.14
C LYS A 169 14.73 -12.66 18.13
N LEU A 170 15.86 -11.97 18.33
CA LEU A 170 15.94 -10.81 19.19
C LEU A 170 15.07 -9.66 18.68
N ALA A 171 15.07 -9.43 17.36
CA ALA A 171 14.21 -8.42 16.74
C ALA A 171 12.73 -8.59 17.11
N ILE A 172 12.22 -9.83 17.22
CA ILE A 172 10.82 -10.12 17.56
C ILE A 172 10.55 -10.23 19.07
N SER A 173 11.55 -10.66 19.87
CA SER A 173 11.36 -10.88 21.32
C SER A 173 11.46 -9.59 22.13
N LEU A 174 12.27 -8.63 21.70
CA LEU A 174 12.49 -7.38 22.43
C LEU A 174 11.53 -6.26 21.98
N LYS A 175 11.37 -5.25 22.84
CA LYS A 175 10.64 -4.03 22.48
C LYS A 175 11.46 -3.18 21.50
N PRO A 176 10.82 -2.44 20.58
CA PRO A 176 11.55 -1.66 19.57
C PRO A 176 12.53 -0.62 20.13
N ASP A 177 12.19 0.01 21.26
CA ASP A 177 13.02 0.98 22.01
C ASP A 177 14.25 0.36 22.68
N SER A 178 14.37 -0.97 22.70
CA SER A 178 15.61 -1.64 23.10
C SER A 178 16.75 -1.46 22.10
N PHE A 179 16.45 -1.16 20.83
CA PHE A 179 17.44 -1.03 19.77
C PHE A 179 17.72 0.44 19.43
N SER A 180 18.96 0.89 19.56
CA SER A 180 19.40 2.22 19.09
C SER A 180 19.30 2.34 17.57
N ALA A 181 19.31 3.56 17.04
CA ALA A 181 19.25 3.79 15.60
C ALA A 181 20.45 3.17 14.87
N GLU A 182 21.65 3.31 15.46
CA GLU A 182 22.90 2.74 14.95
C GLU A 182 22.82 1.21 14.89
N LEU A 183 22.35 0.59 15.98
CA LEU A 183 22.23 -0.86 16.05
C LEU A 183 21.22 -1.40 15.04
N ARG A 184 20.06 -0.74 14.88
CA ARG A 184 19.06 -1.10 13.85
C ARG A 184 19.65 -1.03 12.45
N MET A 185 20.48 -0.02 12.18
CA MET A 185 21.18 0.13 10.91
C MET A 185 22.13 -1.04 10.67
N SER A 186 23.01 -1.35 11.64
CA SER A 186 23.98 -2.45 11.52
C SER A 186 23.30 -3.81 11.36
N MET A 187 22.22 -4.07 12.11
CA MET A 187 21.41 -5.29 11.94
C MET A 187 20.85 -5.42 10.53
N PHE A 188 20.31 -4.32 9.97
CA PHE A 188 19.78 -4.31 8.62
C PHE A 188 20.88 -4.54 7.59
N ASP A 189 22.00 -3.81 7.68
CA ASP A 189 23.08 -3.89 6.69
C ASP A 189 23.67 -5.30 6.63
N VAL A 190 23.95 -5.91 7.79
CA VAL A 190 24.41 -7.31 7.87
C VAL A 190 23.39 -8.27 7.27
N ALA A 191 22.12 -8.20 7.70
CA ALA A 191 21.10 -9.12 7.21
C ALA A 191 20.81 -8.94 5.71
N PHE A 192 20.85 -7.70 5.20
CA PHE A 192 20.62 -7.40 3.80
C PHE A 192 21.79 -7.85 2.91
N GLU A 193 23.04 -7.63 3.33
CA GLU A 193 24.24 -8.13 2.67
C GLU A 193 24.20 -9.66 2.53
N MET A 194 23.78 -10.36 3.59
CA MET A 194 23.70 -11.82 3.62
C MET A 194 22.60 -12.43 2.73
N LEU A 195 21.71 -11.63 2.13
CA LEU A 195 20.82 -12.11 1.06
C LEU A 195 21.60 -12.54 -0.20
N SER A 196 22.86 -12.12 -0.35
CA SER A 196 23.72 -12.51 -1.48
C SER A 196 24.71 -13.64 -1.14
N ASP A 197 24.63 -14.25 0.05
CA ASP A 197 25.52 -15.37 0.42
C ASP A 197 25.30 -16.57 -0.54
N ARG A 198 26.38 -17.30 -0.85
CA ARG A 198 26.33 -18.49 -1.72
C ARG A 198 25.47 -19.61 -1.12
N LYS A 199 25.33 -19.65 0.20
CA LYS A 199 24.73 -20.77 0.95
C LYS A 199 23.26 -20.49 1.26
N PRO A 200 22.33 -21.35 0.82
CA PRO A 200 20.89 -21.14 1.00
C PRO A 200 20.44 -20.94 2.45
N LEU A 201 21.05 -21.65 3.41
CA LEU A 201 20.69 -21.54 4.83
C LEU A 201 20.91 -20.13 5.38
N VAL A 202 22.03 -19.51 4.98
CA VAL A 202 22.37 -18.12 5.35
C VAL A 202 21.37 -17.15 4.74
N ARG A 203 21.11 -17.26 3.43
CA ARG A 203 20.11 -16.42 2.73
C ARG A 203 18.70 -16.55 3.33
N ARG A 204 18.29 -17.77 3.70
CA ARG A 204 17.01 -18.02 4.38
C ARG A 204 16.94 -17.26 5.70
N ASN A 205 17.95 -17.40 6.56
CA ASN A 205 17.96 -16.72 7.87
C ASN A 205 18.09 -15.20 7.73
N ALA A 206 18.80 -14.70 6.72
CA ALA A 206 18.84 -13.29 6.35
C ALA A 206 17.45 -12.75 5.96
N ALA A 207 16.75 -13.42 5.04
CA ALA A 207 15.39 -13.05 4.64
C ALA A 207 14.42 -13.07 5.83
N ARG A 208 14.52 -14.10 6.67
CA ARG A 208 13.74 -14.23 7.90
C ARG A 208 14.03 -13.11 8.90
N ALA A 209 15.30 -12.75 9.10
CA ALA A 209 15.70 -11.67 10.01
C ALA A 209 15.10 -10.33 9.56
N LEU A 210 15.26 -9.97 8.28
CA LEU A 210 14.68 -8.76 7.70
C LEU A 210 13.15 -8.73 7.84
N GLY A 211 12.48 -9.86 7.57
CA GLY A 211 11.05 -10.00 7.73
C GLY A 211 10.56 -9.77 9.16
N LYS A 212 11.26 -10.33 10.15
CA LYS A 212 10.96 -10.13 11.58
C LYS A 212 11.24 -8.70 12.04
N MET A 213 12.34 -8.08 11.57
CA MET A 213 12.63 -6.68 11.83
C MET A 213 11.52 -5.77 11.30
N GLN A 214 11.02 -6.03 10.09
CA GLN A 214 9.89 -5.29 9.53
C GLN A 214 8.61 -5.49 10.34
N LYS A 215 8.31 -6.73 10.74
CA LYS A 215 7.15 -7.06 11.57
C LYS A 215 7.12 -6.27 12.89
N LYS A 216 8.28 -5.81 13.38
CA LYS A 216 8.42 -5.01 14.60
C LYS A 216 8.67 -3.52 14.36
N GLY A 217 8.58 -3.07 13.12
CA GLY A 217 8.78 -1.66 12.77
C GLY A 217 10.21 -1.17 13.01
N LEU A 218 11.21 -2.06 12.97
CA LEU A 218 12.62 -1.70 13.17
C LEU A 218 13.27 -1.11 11.91
N LEU A 219 12.63 -1.23 10.74
CA LEU A 219 13.16 -0.78 9.46
C LEU A 219 12.66 0.61 9.07
N LEU A 220 13.57 1.42 8.52
CA LEU A 220 13.28 2.70 7.88
C LEU A 220 12.64 2.49 6.49
N GLU A 221 11.93 3.49 5.97
CA GLU A 221 11.27 3.39 4.65
C GLU A 221 12.24 3.09 3.49
N GLY A 222 13.47 3.60 3.53
CA GLY A 222 14.50 3.23 2.57
C GLY A 222 14.88 1.74 2.62
N GLN A 223 14.98 1.20 3.84
CA GLN A 223 15.32 -0.20 4.10
C GLN A 223 14.16 -1.13 3.69
N LYS A 224 12.91 -0.77 4.01
CA LYS A 224 11.70 -1.48 3.56
C LYS A 224 11.66 -1.64 2.04
N ARG A 225 11.92 -0.55 1.31
CA ARG A 225 11.96 -0.56 -0.16
C ARG A 225 13.07 -1.45 -0.72
N LYS A 226 14.28 -1.38 -0.13
CA LYS A 226 15.41 -2.25 -0.51
C LYS A 226 15.05 -3.73 -0.30
N THR A 227 14.53 -4.11 0.86
CA THR A 227 14.11 -5.49 1.15
C THR A 227 12.97 -5.94 0.26
N TYR A 228 11.98 -5.08 -0.01
CA TYR A 228 10.89 -5.40 -0.93
C TYR A 228 11.41 -5.74 -2.34
N ALA A 229 12.32 -4.92 -2.88
CA ALA A 229 12.94 -5.17 -4.16
C ALA A 229 13.73 -6.48 -4.17
N ALA A 230 14.53 -6.74 -3.13
CA ALA A 230 15.29 -7.98 -2.99
C ALA A 230 14.37 -9.21 -2.92
N PHE A 231 13.26 -9.15 -2.19
CA PHE A 231 12.30 -10.25 -2.10
C PHE A 231 11.60 -10.50 -3.44
N LYS A 232 11.24 -9.45 -4.19
CA LYS A 232 10.71 -9.63 -5.55
C LYS A 232 11.72 -10.31 -6.47
N ALA A 233 13.00 -9.96 -6.38
CA ALA A 233 14.06 -10.62 -7.14
C ALA A 233 14.22 -12.09 -6.74
N ILE A 234 14.28 -12.39 -5.43
CA ILE A 234 14.31 -13.77 -4.92
C ILE A 234 13.13 -14.60 -5.44
N LEU A 235 11.95 -14.00 -5.57
CA LEU A 235 10.73 -14.65 -6.06
C LEU A 235 10.60 -14.66 -7.60
N GLY A 236 11.48 -13.99 -8.34
CA GLY A 236 11.41 -13.86 -9.80
C GLY A 236 10.22 -13.04 -10.32
N ILE A 237 9.68 -12.14 -9.49
CA ILE A 237 8.53 -11.27 -9.81
C ILE A 237 8.94 -9.80 -9.98
N ASP A 238 10.23 -9.54 -10.19
CA ASP A 238 10.81 -8.22 -10.46
C ASP A 238 10.81 -7.84 -11.96
N GLY A 239 10.32 -8.73 -12.83
CA GLY A 239 10.30 -8.57 -14.29
C GLY A 239 11.48 -9.25 -15.01
N ASN A 240 12.51 -9.70 -14.28
CA ASN A 240 13.63 -10.44 -14.86
C ASN A 240 13.38 -11.96 -14.93
N HIS A 241 12.33 -12.43 -14.24
CA HIS A 241 11.90 -13.84 -14.20
C HIS A 241 13.00 -14.83 -13.75
N ASN A 242 14.02 -14.35 -13.02
CA ASN A 242 15.11 -15.16 -12.48
C ASN A 242 14.96 -15.24 -10.95
N TRP A 243 14.49 -16.37 -10.42
CA TRP A 243 14.25 -16.57 -8.99
C TRP A 243 15.40 -17.31 -8.29
N ASP A 244 15.49 -17.18 -6.96
CA ASP A 244 16.44 -17.97 -6.16
C ASP A 244 16.10 -19.46 -6.25
N ARG A 245 17.09 -20.28 -6.63
CA ARG A 245 16.92 -21.73 -6.81
C ARG A 245 16.52 -22.45 -5.51
N ALA A 246 16.85 -21.90 -4.34
CA ALA A 246 16.53 -22.52 -3.07
C ALA A 246 15.09 -22.21 -2.62
N PHE A 247 14.27 -23.25 -2.53
CA PHE A 247 12.89 -23.14 -2.05
C PHE A 247 12.80 -22.50 -0.66
N ILE A 248 13.69 -22.87 0.27
CA ILE A 248 13.69 -22.34 1.64
C ILE A 248 13.87 -20.81 1.70
N VAL A 249 14.60 -20.22 0.75
CA VAL A 249 14.80 -18.77 0.67
C VAL A 249 13.55 -18.10 0.11
N ARG A 250 13.01 -18.67 -0.97
CA ARG A 250 11.75 -18.21 -1.57
C ARG A 250 10.58 -18.30 -0.60
N HIS A 251 10.52 -19.35 0.22
CA HIS A 251 9.48 -19.52 1.23
C HIS A 251 9.47 -18.35 2.24
N GLU A 252 10.63 -17.98 2.79
CA GLU A 252 10.74 -16.84 3.72
C GLU A 252 10.41 -15.52 3.03
N ALA A 253 10.96 -15.28 1.83
CA ALA A 253 10.68 -14.08 1.07
C ALA A 253 9.18 -13.95 0.76
N ASN A 254 8.52 -15.02 0.33
CA ASN A 254 7.09 -15.06 0.04
C ASN A 254 6.24 -14.86 1.31
N TYR A 255 6.65 -15.44 2.44
CA TYR A 255 5.94 -15.28 3.70
C TYR A 255 5.96 -13.82 4.19
N PHE A 256 7.11 -13.15 4.08
CA PHE A 256 7.28 -11.81 4.64
C PHE A 256 7.01 -10.67 3.64
N ILE A 257 7.05 -10.89 2.32
CA ILE A 257 6.85 -9.85 1.31
C ILE A 257 5.56 -9.03 1.49
N PRO A 258 4.42 -9.55 2.00
CA PRO A 258 3.24 -8.73 2.26
C PRO A 258 3.46 -7.66 3.32
N LEU A 259 4.36 -7.87 4.30
CA LEU A 259 4.68 -6.88 5.34
C LEU A 259 5.46 -5.66 4.80
N PHE A 260 6.06 -5.82 3.63
CA PHE A 260 6.80 -4.78 2.92
C PHE A 260 5.95 -4.11 1.84
N LYS A 261 4.73 -4.60 1.60
CA LYS A 261 3.70 -3.84 0.90
C LYS A 261 3.24 -2.78 1.89
N SER A 262 3.69 -1.55 1.70
CA SER A 262 3.23 -0.42 2.51
C SER A 262 1.71 -0.26 2.35
N SER A 263 1.00 -0.04 3.46
CA SER A 263 -0.21 0.80 3.39
C SER A 263 0.21 2.14 2.77
N PRO A 264 -0.57 2.69 1.83
CA PRO A 264 -0.09 3.74 0.95
C PRO A 264 0.03 5.06 1.71
N VAL A 265 1.25 5.53 1.99
CA VAL A 265 1.48 6.96 2.28
C VAL A 265 2.75 7.45 1.57
N SER A 266 2.54 8.51 0.77
CA SER A 266 3.45 9.45 0.10
C SER A 266 4.93 9.07 -0.11
N GLY A 267 5.38 9.10 -1.38
CA GLY A 267 6.81 9.28 -1.68
C GLY A 267 7.40 8.51 -2.86
N SER A 268 6.58 7.91 -3.72
CA SER A 268 6.91 7.94 -5.14
C SER A 268 6.57 9.36 -5.61
N ARG A 269 7.44 9.95 -6.42
CA ARG A 269 7.21 11.27 -7.06
C ARG A 269 5.88 11.33 -7.84
N TYR A 270 5.20 10.19 -7.97
CA TYR A 270 3.95 9.97 -8.69
C TYR A 270 2.81 9.32 -7.88
N ASN A 271 3.00 8.98 -6.59
CA ASN A 271 1.94 8.33 -5.79
C ASN A 271 1.10 9.37 -5.05
N GLN A 272 -0.17 9.50 -5.43
CA GLN A 272 -1.14 10.46 -4.90
C GLN A 272 -2.24 9.71 -4.16
N SER A 273 -2.71 10.24 -3.04
CA SER A 273 -3.73 9.58 -2.20
C SER A 273 -5.11 9.55 -2.85
N PHE A 274 -5.39 10.53 -3.74
CA PHE A 274 -6.71 10.74 -4.33
C PHE A 274 -7.84 10.79 -3.29
N THR A 275 -7.54 11.37 -2.12
CA THR A 275 -8.49 11.54 -1.02
C THR A 275 -9.59 12.52 -1.41
N VAL A 276 -10.83 12.17 -1.09
CA VAL A 276 -11.98 13.09 -1.11
C VAL A 276 -11.84 14.02 0.09
N LEU A 277 -11.46 15.27 -0.18
CA LEU A 277 -11.30 16.29 0.85
C LEU A 277 -12.61 16.99 1.18
N LYS A 278 -13.52 17.06 0.21
CA LYS A 278 -14.83 17.66 0.38
C LYS A 278 -15.85 17.03 -0.55
N LYS A 279 -17.08 16.87 -0.07
CA LYS A 279 -18.23 16.45 -0.88
C LYS A 279 -19.41 17.39 -0.61
N LYS A 280 -20.10 17.81 -1.67
CA LYS A 280 -21.30 18.64 -1.58
C LYS A 280 -22.35 18.17 -2.58
N GLU A 281 -23.56 17.92 -2.14
CA GLU A 281 -24.70 17.75 -3.05
C GLU A 281 -25.05 19.09 -3.70
N LEU A 282 -25.11 19.12 -5.03
CA LEU A 282 -25.49 20.32 -5.78
C LEU A 282 -26.99 20.33 -6.09
N CYS A 283 -27.49 19.18 -6.54
CA CYS A 283 -28.90 18.91 -6.77
C CYS A 283 -29.14 17.39 -6.74
N ALA A 284 -30.39 16.98 -6.94
CA ALA A 284 -30.78 15.57 -6.91
C ALA A 284 -29.83 14.71 -7.76
N LYS A 285 -29.17 13.74 -7.11
CA LYS A 285 -28.24 12.77 -7.71
C LYS A 285 -26.93 13.36 -8.26
N THR A 286 -26.64 14.64 -8.05
CA THR A 286 -25.42 15.30 -8.55
C THR A 286 -24.59 15.88 -7.41
N PHE A 287 -23.33 15.42 -7.33
CA PHE A 287 -22.40 15.80 -6.26
C PHE A 287 -21.15 16.46 -6.82
N HIS A 288 -20.65 17.44 -6.08
CA HIS A 288 -19.36 18.10 -6.26
C HIS A 288 -18.35 17.51 -5.30
N PHE A 289 -17.14 17.26 -5.79
CA PHE A 289 -16.02 16.73 -5.02
C PHE A 289 -14.81 17.63 -5.15
N VAL A 290 -14.09 17.79 -4.04
CA VAL A 290 -12.71 18.30 -4.01
C VAL A 290 -11.80 17.14 -3.68
N ILE A 291 -10.83 16.85 -4.55
CA ILE A 291 -9.97 15.67 -4.46
C ILE A 291 -8.50 16.09 -4.41
N GLU A 292 -7.72 15.48 -3.53
CA GLU A 292 -6.26 15.64 -3.50
C GLU A 292 -5.61 15.00 -4.75
N ALA A 293 -5.08 15.81 -5.66
CA ALA A 293 -4.38 15.34 -6.86
C ALA A 293 -3.30 16.35 -7.31
N PRO A 294 -2.23 16.54 -6.52
CA PRO A 294 -1.26 17.63 -6.71
C PRO A 294 -0.54 17.61 -8.06
N LEU A 295 -0.29 16.45 -8.64
CA LEU A 295 0.39 16.33 -9.94
C LEU A 295 -0.54 16.77 -11.08
N ILE A 296 -1.82 16.38 -10.99
CA ILE A 296 -2.85 16.73 -11.97
C ILE A 296 -3.13 18.23 -11.85
N ALA A 297 -3.36 18.71 -10.62
CA ALA A 297 -3.65 20.10 -10.35
C ALA A 297 -2.57 21.05 -10.89
N ARG A 298 -1.28 20.66 -10.86
CA ARG A 298 -0.20 21.48 -11.42
C ARG A 298 -0.18 21.54 -12.95
N LYS A 299 -0.46 20.41 -13.62
CA LYS A 299 -0.31 20.28 -15.08
C LYS A 299 -1.59 20.55 -15.88
N LEU A 300 -2.74 20.55 -15.23
CA LEU A 300 -4.04 20.68 -15.89
C LEU A 300 -4.12 21.94 -16.77
N GLN A 301 -4.56 21.73 -18.02
CA GLN A 301 -4.95 22.74 -18.99
C GLN A 301 -6.47 22.65 -19.24
N PRO A 302 -7.12 23.74 -19.74
CA PRO A 302 -8.55 23.71 -20.07
C PRO A 302 -8.87 22.64 -21.13
N GLY A 303 -10.06 22.07 -21.10
CA GLY A 303 -10.49 20.99 -22.01
C GLY A 303 -9.99 19.59 -21.66
N GLN A 304 -9.04 19.46 -20.74
CA GLN A 304 -8.54 18.15 -20.32
C GLN A 304 -9.45 17.48 -19.29
N PHE A 305 -9.37 16.15 -19.22
CA PHE A 305 -10.20 15.31 -18.36
C PHE A 305 -9.34 14.30 -17.60
N ILE A 306 -9.98 13.48 -16.76
CA ILE A 306 -9.35 12.37 -16.04
C ILE A 306 -10.10 11.06 -16.28
N ILE A 307 -9.40 9.94 -16.17
CA ILE A 307 -10.02 8.62 -16.00
C ILE A 307 -9.96 8.28 -14.51
N VAL A 308 -11.10 7.90 -13.92
CA VAL A 308 -11.20 7.53 -12.51
C VAL A 308 -11.67 6.09 -12.34
N ARG A 309 -11.30 5.49 -11.21
CA ARG A 309 -11.85 4.22 -10.72
C ARG A 309 -11.99 4.28 -9.18
N PRO A 310 -13.20 4.22 -8.62
CA PRO A 310 -13.41 4.38 -7.18
C PRO A 310 -12.82 3.23 -6.36
N HIS A 311 -12.96 1.98 -6.80
CA HIS A 311 -12.39 0.80 -6.12
C HIS A 311 -11.87 -0.26 -7.12
N ALA A 312 -11.11 -1.24 -6.63
CA ALA A 312 -10.37 -2.21 -7.46
C ALA A 312 -11.25 -3.05 -8.41
N PHE A 313 -12.53 -3.22 -8.09
CA PHE A 313 -13.51 -3.98 -8.86
C PHE A 313 -14.45 -3.11 -9.72
N SER A 314 -14.28 -1.79 -9.68
CA SER A 314 -15.07 -0.86 -10.49
C SER A 314 -14.43 -0.70 -11.88
N GLU A 315 -15.20 -0.20 -12.83
CA GLU A 315 -14.68 0.11 -14.16
C GLU A 315 -13.95 1.47 -14.18
N ARG A 316 -13.32 1.79 -15.31
CA ARG A 316 -12.63 3.07 -15.55
C ARG A 316 -13.57 4.00 -16.31
N ILE A 317 -13.92 5.15 -15.74
CA ILE A 317 -14.80 6.13 -16.41
C ILE A 317 -14.12 7.49 -16.60
N PRO A 318 -14.39 8.20 -17.72
CA PRO A 318 -13.89 9.55 -17.93
C PRO A 318 -14.74 10.58 -17.19
N LEU A 319 -14.09 11.54 -16.52
CA LEU A 319 -14.75 12.69 -15.87
C LEU A 319 -14.03 13.99 -16.21
N SER A 320 -14.82 15.03 -16.47
CA SER A 320 -14.31 16.39 -16.68
C SER A 320 -13.90 17.03 -15.34
N ILE A 321 -12.89 17.90 -15.39
CA ILE A 321 -12.45 18.68 -14.22
C ILE A 321 -13.09 20.07 -14.32
N CYS A 322 -13.84 20.48 -13.29
CA CYS A 322 -14.49 21.80 -13.25
C CYS A 322 -13.67 22.87 -12.53
N GLY A 323 -12.64 22.48 -11.79
CA GLY A 323 -11.80 23.40 -11.02
C GLY A 323 -10.48 22.79 -10.60
N ARG A 324 -9.52 23.65 -10.24
CA ARG A 324 -8.24 23.25 -9.64
C ARG A 324 -7.71 24.32 -8.70
N ASP A 325 -6.95 23.87 -7.72
CA ASP A 325 -6.07 24.72 -6.92
C ASP A 325 -4.67 24.10 -6.95
N ALA A 326 -3.76 24.72 -7.70
CA ALA A 326 -2.39 24.23 -7.84
C ALA A 326 -1.56 24.39 -6.55
N GLY A 327 -1.91 25.37 -5.70
CA GLY A 327 -1.23 25.63 -4.44
C GLY A 327 -1.64 24.62 -3.37
N LYS A 328 -2.93 24.30 -3.28
CA LYS A 328 -3.45 23.25 -2.39
C LYS A 328 -3.28 21.84 -2.96
N GLY A 329 -2.99 21.72 -4.25
CA GLY A 329 -2.83 20.43 -4.92
C GLY A 329 -4.14 19.69 -5.14
N THR A 330 -5.24 20.39 -5.37
CA THR A 330 -6.58 19.79 -5.49
C THR A 330 -7.18 19.98 -6.88
N ILE A 331 -8.01 19.01 -7.28
CA ILE A 331 -8.89 19.12 -8.44
C ILE A 331 -10.35 19.02 -7.99
N GLU A 332 -11.26 19.55 -8.81
CA GLU A 332 -12.69 19.53 -8.54
C GLU A 332 -13.43 18.83 -9.67
N ILE A 333 -14.35 17.94 -9.31
CA ILE A 333 -15.19 17.20 -10.26
C ILE A 333 -16.66 17.28 -9.86
N ILE A 334 -17.54 17.06 -10.84
CA ILE A 334 -18.99 16.94 -10.63
C ILE A 334 -19.43 15.59 -11.21
N VAL A 335 -20.20 14.84 -10.44
CA VAL A 335 -20.64 13.49 -10.81
C VAL A 335 -22.15 13.39 -10.60
N ASN A 336 -22.87 13.11 -11.69
CA ASN A 336 -24.29 12.79 -11.66
C ASN A 336 -24.47 11.28 -11.67
N THR A 337 -25.33 10.74 -10.80
CA THR A 337 -25.63 9.30 -10.77
C THR A 337 -26.48 8.91 -11.98
N VAL A 338 -25.85 8.25 -12.95
CA VAL A 338 -26.46 7.76 -14.20
C VAL A 338 -26.36 6.24 -14.37
N GLY A 339 -25.50 5.58 -13.59
CA GLY A 339 -25.28 4.14 -13.60
C GLY A 339 -24.47 3.69 -12.39
N LYS A 340 -24.05 2.41 -12.37
CA LYS A 340 -23.39 1.77 -11.23
C LYS A 340 -22.18 2.56 -10.72
N THR A 341 -21.19 2.79 -11.57
CA THR A 341 -19.92 3.42 -11.19
C THR A 341 -20.09 4.86 -10.71
N SER A 342 -20.97 5.63 -11.36
CA SER A 342 -21.30 6.99 -10.88
C SER A 342 -22.01 6.98 -9.52
N GLY A 343 -22.82 5.94 -9.25
CA GLY A 343 -23.45 5.72 -7.94
C GLY A 343 -22.41 5.37 -6.88
N GLU A 344 -21.49 4.45 -7.18
CA GLU A 344 -20.38 4.09 -6.29
C GLU A 344 -19.50 5.30 -5.94
N ILE A 345 -19.19 6.16 -6.92
CA ILE A 345 -18.47 7.42 -6.66
C ILE A 345 -19.29 8.35 -5.77
N ASN A 346 -20.59 8.48 -6.04
CA ASN A 346 -21.48 9.31 -5.25
C ASN A 346 -21.76 8.76 -3.85
N ALA A 347 -21.42 7.49 -3.57
CA ALA A 347 -21.47 6.89 -2.25
C ALA A 347 -20.24 7.22 -1.38
N LEU A 348 -19.09 7.55 -1.99
CA LEU A 348 -17.87 7.94 -1.28
C LEU A 348 -18.12 9.12 -0.34
N GLN A 349 -17.50 9.12 0.82
CA GLN A 349 -17.57 10.16 1.84
C GLN A 349 -16.25 10.95 1.93
N GLU A 350 -16.27 12.05 2.66
CA GLU A 350 -15.04 12.79 2.97
C GLU A 350 -14.08 11.90 3.76
N GLY A 351 -12.81 11.87 3.36
CA GLY A 351 -11.79 10.97 3.88
C GLY A 351 -11.62 9.66 3.10
N ASP A 352 -12.58 9.29 2.23
CA ASP A 352 -12.41 8.13 1.34
C ASP A 352 -11.43 8.44 0.19
N HIS A 353 -11.00 7.40 -0.52
CA HIS A 353 -10.00 7.50 -1.57
C HIS A 353 -10.47 6.83 -2.86
N PHE A 354 -10.14 7.43 -4.01
CA PHE A 354 -10.19 6.73 -5.29
C PHE A 354 -8.98 5.79 -5.42
N VAL A 355 -9.18 4.58 -5.92
CA VAL A 355 -8.07 3.66 -6.22
C VAL A 355 -7.20 4.19 -7.36
N ASP A 356 -7.81 4.72 -8.42
CA ASP A 356 -7.06 5.31 -9.53
C ASP A 356 -7.68 6.64 -9.99
N ILE A 357 -6.81 7.64 -10.19
CA ILE A 357 -7.10 8.81 -11.00
C ILE A 357 -5.93 9.03 -11.96
N VAL A 358 -6.22 9.03 -13.26
CA VAL A 358 -5.22 9.21 -14.31
C VAL A 358 -5.52 10.50 -15.08
N GLY A 359 -4.56 11.41 -15.09
CA GLY A 359 -4.57 12.58 -15.96
C GLY A 359 -3.49 13.62 -15.63
N PRO A 360 -3.61 14.84 -16.19
CA PRO A 360 -4.66 15.24 -17.12
C PRO A 360 -4.52 14.52 -18.48
N LEU A 361 -5.65 14.18 -19.09
CA LEU A 361 -5.77 13.47 -20.37
C LEU A 361 -6.48 14.33 -21.41
N GLY A 362 -6.32 13.98 -22.69
CA GLY A 362 -6.81 14.78 -23.81
C GLY A 362 -5.89 15.95 -24.15
N LYS A 363 -6.14 16.52 -25.32
CA LYS A 363 -5.56 17.78 -25.77
C LYS A 363 -6.23 18.94 -25.04
N PRO A 364 -5.47 20.00 -24.71
CA PRO A 364 -6.05 21.24 -24.25
C PRO A 364 -7.06 21.81 -25.25
N SER A 365 -8.09 22.50 -24.76
CA SER A 365 -9.03 23.23 -25.59
C SER A 365 -8.31 24.22 -26.49
N HIS A 366 -8.82 24.39 -27.71
CA HIS A 366 -8.36 25.45 -28.59
C HIS A 366 -8.82 26.79 -28.01
N ILE A 367 -7.85 27.61 -27.61
CA ILE A 367 -8.05 28.95 -27.06
C ILE A 367 -7.08 29.90 -27.76
N ASP A 368 -7.60 31.03 -28.19
CA ASP A 368 -6.84 32.12 -28.80
C ASP A 368 -7.53 33.45 -28.44
N LYS A 369 -6.99 34.56 -28.94
CA LYS A 369 -7.66 35.86 -28.93
C LYS A 369 -8.52 36.00 -30.18
N TYR A 370 -9.81 36.16 -29.97
CA TYR A 370 -10.80 36.31 -31.03
C TYR A 370 -11.22 37.78 -31.17
N PRO A 371 -11.52 38.23 -32.41
CA PRO A 371 -11.98 39.59 -32.67
C PRO A 371 -13.46 39.81 -32.30
N ALA A 372 -14.19 38.73 -32.03
CA ALA A 372 -15.62 38.69 -31.76
C ALA A 372 -15.89 37.88 -30.47
N THR A 373 -17.15 37.86 -30.02
CA THR A 373 -17.54 37.24 -28.76
C THR A 373 -17.28 35.72 -28.76
N CYS A 374 -16.68 35.22 -27.69
CA CYS A 374 -16.50 33.79 -27.44
C CYS A 374 -17.66 33.28 -26.58
N VAL A 375 -18.31 32.20 -27.01
CA VAL A 375 -19.43 31.61 -26.28
C VAL A 375 -19.05 30.24 -25.76
N VAL A 376 -19.27 30.00 -24.47
CA VAL A 376 -19.14 28.67 -23.88
C VAL A 376 -20.51 28.16 -23.43
N ILE A 377 -20.87 26.94 -23.85
CA ILE A 377 -22.22 26.38 -23.68
C ILE A 377 -22.17 25.09 -22.86
N GLY A 378 -22.83 25.09 -21.72
CA GLY A 378 -22.90 23.97 -20.78
C GLY A 378 -24.31 23.40 -20.65
N GLY A 379 -24.47 22.10 -20.91
CA GLY A 379 -25.73 21.38 -20.68
C GLY A 379 -25.66 20.47 -19.46
N GLY A 380 -26.45 20.73 -18.41
CA GLY A 380 -26.46 19.95 -17.17
C GLY A 380 -25.08 19.89 -16.50
N TYR A 381 -24.53 18.68 -16.30
CA TYR A 381 -23.19 18.52 -15.72
C TYR A 381 -22.07 19.07 -16.63
N GLY A 382 -22.34 19.30 -17.92
CA GLY A 382 -21.42 19.97 -18.84
C GLY A 382 -21.05 21.40 -18.43
N THR A 383 -21.88 22.06 -17.61
CA THR A 383 -21.60 23.41 -17.10
C THR A 383 -20.32 23.49 -16.28
N GLY A 384 -20.00 22.45 -15.51
CA GLY A 384 -18.73 22.41 -14.79
C GLY A 384 -17.52 22.38 -15.73
N ALA A 385 -17.63 21.65 -16.84
CA ALA A 385 -16.54 21.41 -17.77
C ALA A 385 -16.16 22.63 -18.61
N ILE A 386 -17.07 23.59 -18.81
CA ILE A 386 -16.79 24.82 -19.57
C ILE A 386 -16.04 25.88 -18.75
N ILE A 387 -16.09 25.82 -17.42
CA ILE A 387 -15.52 26.86 -16.53
C ILE A 387 -14.02 27.07 -16.75
N PRO A 388 -13.16 26.02 -16.83
CA PRO A 388 -11.74 26.21 -17.08
C PRO A 388 -11.44 26.95 -18.40
N THR A 389 -12.18 26.61 -19.47
CA THR A 389 -11.99 27.23 -20.79
C THR A 389 -12.49 28.67 -20.82
N ALA A 390 -13.65 28.95 -20.21
CA ALA A 390 -14.18 30.30 -20.06
C ALA A 390 -13.19 31.24 -19.34
N ARG A 391 -12.65 30.77 -18.21
CA ARG A 391 -11.64 31.49 -17.43
C ARG A 391 -10.40 31.83 -18.26
N ASP A 392 -9.90 30.88 -19.04
CA ASP A 392 -8.65 31.06 -19.76
C ASP A 392 -8.86 31.91 -21.04
N LEU A 393 -10.00 31.81 -21.72
CA LEU A 393 -10.42 32.77 -22.75
C LEU A 393 -10.54 34.19 -22.19
N LYS A 394 -11.16 34.35 -21.01
CA LYS A 394 -11.34 35.65 -20.35
C LYS A 394 -10.00 36.28 -20.00
N LYS A 395 -9.03 35.49 -19.51
CA LYS A 395 -7.66 35.93 -19.21
C LYS A 395 -6.88 36.40 -20.43
N LEU A 396 -7.18 35.88 -21.62
CA LEU A 396 -6.61 36.36 -22.89
C LEU A 396 -7.22 37.69 -23.36
N GLY A 397 -8.23 38.20 -22.65
CA GLY A 397 -8.90 39.46 -22.95
C GLY A 397 -10.05 39.33 -23.95
N ASN A 398 -10.57 38.12 -24.16
CA ASN A 398 -11.79 37.92 -24.94
C ASN A 398 -13.04 38.40 -24.19
N ARG A 399 -14.07 38.81 -24.93
CA ARG A 399 -15.44 38.88 -24.41
C ARG A 399 -15.98 37.47 -24.35
N VAL A 400 -16.39 37.01 -23.16
CA VAL A 400 -16.83 35.63 -22.93
C VAL A 400 -18.26 35.61 -22.42
N VAL A 401 -19.16 34.98 -23.17
CA VAL A 401 -20.55 34.76 -22.77
C VAL A 401 -20.75 33.29 -22.44
N GLY A 402 -21.24 33.01 -21.23
CA GLY A 402 -21.65 31.67 -20.82
C GLY A 402 -23.12 31.41 -21.13
N ILE A 403 -23.46 30.27 -21.71
CA ILE A 403 -24.85 29.82 -21.86
C ILE A 403 -25.00 28.49 -21.11
N VAL A 404 -25.96 28.42 -20.19
CA VAL A 404 -26.21 27.22 -19.40
C VAL A 404 -27.64 26.74 -19.57
N GLY A 405 -27.80 25.46 -19.90
CA GLY A 405 -29.12 24.83 -20.05
C GLY A 405 -29.38 23.74 -19.02
N ALA A 406 -30.57 23.76 -18.45
CA ALA A 406 -31.11 22.69 -17.62
C ALA A 406 -32.59 22.40 -17.94
N ARG A 407 -33.10 21.26 -17.48
CA ARG A 407 -34.54 20.93 -17.68
C ARG A 407 -35.44 21.81 -16.81
N SER A 408 -34.99 22.11 -15.60
CA SER A 408 -35.66 22.98 -14.62
C SER A 408 -34.60 23.71 -13.78
N LYS A 409 -35.03 24.74 -13.04
CA LYS A 409 -34.16 25.59 -12.22
C LYS A 409 -33.36 24.81 -11.16
N ASP A 410 -33.90 23.71 -10.65
CA ASP A 410 -33.29 22.92 -9.57
C ASP A 410 -32.13 22.05 -10.09
N LEU A 411 -31.99 21.92 -11.41
CA LEU A 411 -30.91 21.18 -12.07
C LEU A 411 -29.81 22.09 -12.62
N LEU A 412 -29.88 23.40 -12.37
CA LEU A 412 -28.82 24.33 -12.75
C LEU A 412 -27.61 24.13 -11.83
N LEU A 413 -26.43 24.04 -12.43
CA LEU A 413 -25.18 23.74 -11.74
C LEU A 413 -24.19 24.87 -11.97
N MET A 414 -23.46 25.26 -10.93
CA MET A 414 -22.26 26.11 -11.01
C MET A 414 -22.46 27.50 -11.66
N ILE A 415 -23.68 28.05 -11.62
CA ILE A 415 -24.01 29.33 -12.25
C ILE A 415 -23.17 30.47 -11.67
N GLU A 416 -23.05 30.52 -10.34
CA GLU A 416 -22.31 31.55 -9.64
C GLU A 416 -20.83 31.54 -10.04
N ARG A 417 -20.25 30.34 -10.18
CA ARG A 417 -18.84 30.19 -10.58
C ARG A 417 -18.62 30.50 -12.05
N LEU A 418 -19.65 30.36 -12.89
CA LEU A 418 -19.58 30.79 -14.28
C LEU A 418 -19.62 32.33 -14.39
N HIS A 419 -20.42 33.01 -13.56
CA HIS A 419 -20.42 34.48 -13.48
C HIS A 419 -19.06 35.06 -13.07
N GLU A 420 -18.25 34.33 -12.29
CA GLU A 420 -16.89 34.75 -11.93
C GLU A 420 -15.92 34.75 -13.13
N VAL A 421 -16.21 34.00 -14.19
CA VAL A 421 -15.29 33.76 -15.31
C VAL A 421 -15.81 34.20 -16.68
N CYS A 422 -17.05 34.69 -16.75
CA CYS A 422 -17.68 35.21 -17.96
C CYS A 422 -18.07 36.69 -17.78
N ASP A 423 -18.14 37.45 -18.87
CA ASP A 423 -18.72 38.80 -18.89
C ASP A 423 -20.23 38.78 -18.64
N GLU A 424 -20.87 37.74 -19.15
CA GLU A 424 -22.31 37.57 -19.13
C GLU A 424 -22.64 36.08 -19.07
N VAL A 425 -23.73 35.73 -18.39
CA VAL A 425 -24.23 34.35 -18.33
C VAL A 425 -25.72 34.35 -18.65
N LEU A 426 -26.07 33.67 -19.74
CA LEU A 426 -27.43 33.41 -20.16
C LEU A 426 -27.86 32.05 -19.62
N ILE A 427 -28.97 32.04 -18.90
CA ILE A 427 -29.52 30.82 -18.30
C ILE A 427 -30.75 30.42 -19.11
N THR A 428 -30.82 29.15 -19.51
CA THR A 428 -32.00 28.58 -20.15
C THR A 428 -32.56 27.42 -19.33
N THR A 429 -33.88 27.36 -19.23
CA THR A 429 -34.59 26.21 -18.66
C THR A 429 -35.70 25.75 -19.60
N ASN A 430 -35.78 24.44 -19.84
CA ASN A 430 -36.78 23.90 -20.77
C ASN A 430 -38.22 24.25 -20.36
N ASP A 431 -38.48 24.32 -19.05
CA ASP A 431 -39.79 24.64 -18.47
C ASP A 431 -39.99 26.14 -18.17
N GLY A 432 -38.99 26.99 -18.46
CA GLY A 432 -39.03 28.43 -18.17
C GLY A 432 -38.94 28.79 -16.69
N SER A 433 -38.62 27.84 -15.81
CA SER A 433 -38.56 28.07 -14.36
C SER A 433 -37.45 29.03 -13.90
N ARG A 434 -36.43 29.28 -14.74
CA ARG A 434 -35.42 30.33 -14.57
C ARG A 434 -34.78 30.74 -15.90
N GLY A 435 -34.62 32.04 -16.11
CA GLY A 435 -33.99 32.58 -17.31
C GLY A 435 -34.87 32.45 -18.55
N ILE A 436 -34.26 32.18 -19.70
CA ILE A 436 -34.94 32.02 -20.99
C ILE A 436 -35.63 30.65 -21.02
N ALA A 437 -36.93 30.64 -21.32
CA ALA A 437 -37.66 29.39 -21.54
C ALA A 437 -37.22 28.77 -22.88
N GLY A 438 -36.66 27.56 -22.83
CA GLY A 438 -36.16 26.86 -24.01
C GLY A 438 -34.79 26.21 -23.82
N PHE A 439 -34.13 25.96 -24.95
CA PHE A 439 -32.83 25.33 -25.04
C PHE A 439 -31.70 26.36 -25.13
N VAL A 440 -30.46 25.88 -24.91
CA VAL A 440 -29.25 26.71 -25.07
C VAL A 440 -29.11 27.29 -26.48
N THR A 441 -29.68 26.64 -27.49
CA THR A 441 -29.69 27.11 -28.88
C THR A 441 -30.55 28.35 -29.05
N ASP A 442 -31.64 28.51 -28.29
CA ASP A 442 -32.50 29.68 -28.36
C ASP A 442 -31.76 30.92 -27.83
N ALA A 443 -31.01 30.76 -26.73
CA ALA A 443 -30.14 31.81 -26.21
C ALA A 443 -28.97 32.12 -27.14
N LEU A 444 -28.35 31.11 -27.76
CA LEU A 444 -27.27 31.31 -28.74
C LEU A 444 -27.77 32.08 -29.96
N GLN A 445 -28.96 31.74 -30.47
CA GLN A 445 -29.57 32.45 -31.59
C GLN A 445 -29.83 33.93 -31.23
N GLN A 446 -30.45 34.20 -30.08
CA GLN A 446 -30.68 35.58 -29.63
C GLN A 446 -29.38 36.37 -29.51
N LEU A 447 -28.30 35.74 -29.03
CA LEU A 447 -27.00 36.38 -28.92
C LEU A 447 -26.39 36.70 -30.29
N MET A 448 -26.46 35.76 -31.24
CA MET A 448 -25.98 35.95 -32.62
C MET A 448 -26.75 37.04 -33.39
N GLU A 449 -28.01 37.29 -33.02
CA GLU A 449 -28.81 38.39 -33.56
C GLU A 449 -28.39 39.77 -32.99
N GLN A 450 -27.77 39.79 -31.80
CA GLN A 450 -27.39 41.01 -31.08
C GLN A 450 -25.93 41.39 -31.28
N GLU A 451 -25.02 40.41 -31.37
CA GLU A 451 -23.59 40.65 -31.50
C GLU A 451 -22.87 39.57 -32.34
N SER A 452 -21.68 39.91 -32.83
CA SER A 452 -20.86 38.98 -33.60
C SER A 452 -20.23 37.92 -32.68
N VAL A 453 -20.40 36.65 -33.04
CA VAL A 453 -19.81 35.50 -32.36
C VAL A 453 -18.68 34.93 -33.21
N GLY A 454 -17.48 34.81 -32.64
CA GLY A 454 -16.29 34.29 -33.34
C GLY A 454 -15.94 32.85 -32.97
N TYR A 455 -16.35 32.41 -31.78
CA TYR A 455 -15.99 31.11 -31.23
C TYR A 455 -17.12 30.53 -30.39
N VAL A 456 -17.38 29.24 -30.51
CA VAL A 456 -18.33 28.49 -29.67
C VAL A 456 -17.67 27.21 -29.17
N LEU A 457 -17.75 26.95 -27.86
CA LEU A 457 -17.47 25.64 -27.27
C LEU A 457 -18.74 25.09 -26.64
N ALA A 458 -19.20 23.90 -27.06
CA ALA A 458 -20.37 23.24 -26.48
C ALA A 458 -20.01 21.93 -25.79
N ILE A 459 -20.42 21.79 -24.52
CA ILE A 459 -20.24 20.58 -23.72
C ILE A 459 -21.55 20.18 -23.07
N GLY A 460 -22.05 18.99 -23.42
CA GLY A 460 -23.29 18.47 -22.87
C GLY A 460 -23.75 17.21 -23.60
N PRO A 461 -25.06 16.90 -23.56
CA PRO A 461 -25.61 15.76 -24.30
C PRO A 461 -25.32 15.84 -25.80
N VAL A 462 -25.06 14.70 -26.45
CA VAL A 462 -24.73 14.64 -27.88
C VAL A 462 -25.76 15.36 -28.77
N PRO A 463 -27.08 15.24 -28.55
CA PRO A 463 -28.07 16.01 -29.33
C PRO A 463 -27.90 17.52 -29.21
N MET A 464 -27.52 18.03 -28.03
CA MET A 464 -27.26 19.44 -27.80
C MET A 464 -26.02 19.90 -28.56
N MET A 465 -24.93 19.14 -28.48
CA MET A 465 -23.69 19.44 -29.22
C MET A 465 -23.92 19.45 -30.73
N LYS A 466 -24.72 18.50 -31.24
CA LYS A 466 -25.14 18.47 -32.65
C LYS A 466 -25.94 19.72 -33.02
N ALA A 467 -26.96 20.08 -32.22
CA ALA A 467 -27.81 21.23 -32.52
C ALA A 467 -27.03 22.55 -32.56
N VAL A 468 -26.09 22.75 -31.63
CA VAL A 468 -25.18 23.92 -31.64
C VAL A 468 -24.28 23.91 -32.88
N SER A 469 -23.72 22.75 -33.24
CA SER A 469 -22.86 22.62 -34.43
C SER A 469 -23.62 22.91 -35.73
N ASP A 470 -24.86 22.46 -35.83
CA ASP A 470 -25.71 22.70 -37.00
C ASP A 470 -26.15 24.17 -37.10
N MET A 471 -26.45 24.82 -35.97
CA MET A 471 -26.85 26.23 -35.91
C MET A 471 -25.70 27.19 -36.29
N THR A 472 -24.48 26.87 -35.90
CA THR A 472 -23.30 27.71 -36.11
C THR A 472 -22.68 27.56 -37.50
N ARG A 473 -22.91 26.42 -38.17
CA ARG A 473 -22.31 26.10 -39.48
C ARG A 473 -22.64 27.11 -40.59
N PRO A 474 -23.91 27.53 -40.81
CA PRO A 474 -24.24 28.51 -41.85
C PRO A 474 -23.57 29.88 -41.63
N HIS A 475 -23.22 30.18 -40.38
CA HIS A 475 -22.58 31.42 -39.97
C HIS A 475 -21.05 31.35 -40.02
N ALA A 476 -20.48 30.20 -40.39
CA ALA A 476 -19.04 29.93 -40.39
C ALA A 476 -18.34 30.25 -39.05
N ILE A 477 -19.06 30.09 -37.94
CA ILE A 477 -18.53 30.31 -36.59
C ILE A 477 -17.67 29.12 -36.19
N GLU A 478 -16.45 29.38 -35.73
CA GLU A 478 -15.53 28.36 -35.23
C GLU A 478 -16.16 27.65 -34.02
N THR A 479 -16.53 26.38 -34.19
CA THR A 479 -17.35 25.66 -33.21
C THR A 479 -16.69 24.36 -32.80
N TYR A 480 -16.33 24.28 -31.52
CA TYR A 480 -15.80 23.07 -30.89
C TYR A 480 -16.85 22.39 -30.02
N VAL A 481 -16.78 21.06 -30.00
CA VAL A 481 -17.61 20.21 -29.12
C VAL A 481 -16.72 19.22 -28.37
N SER A 482 -16.94 19.09 -27.06
CA SER A 482 -16.20 18.13 -26.23
C SER A 482 -16.93 16.79 -26.19
N LEU A 483 -16.47 15.83 -27.00
CA LEU A 483 -17.19 14.57 -27.18
C LEU A 483 -17.10 13.64 -25.96
N ASN A 484 -18.24 13.09 -25.55
CA ASN A 484 -18.39 12.11 -24.47
C ASN A 484 -18.46 10.66 -25.00
N ALA A 485 -17.47 10.26 -25.80
CA ALA A 485 -17.34 8.88 -26.30
C ALA A 485 -16.96 7.89 -25.18
N THR A 486 -17.36 6.62 -25.31
CA THR A 486 -16.97 5.54 -24.38
C THR A 486 -15.44 5.43 -24.29
N MET A 487 -14.88 5.45 -23.08
CA MET A 487 -13.43 5.36 -22.85
C MET A 487 -13.09 4.20 -21.91
N VAL A 488 -11.85 3.71 -21.99
CA VAL A 488 -11.30 2.68 -21.09
C VAL A 488 -9.94 3.13 -20.57
N ASP A 489 -8.94 3.14 -21.44
CA ASP A 489 -7.56 3.51 -21.09
C ASP A 489 -7.42 5.04 -20.95
N GLY A 490 -7.98 5.80 -21.89
CA GLY A 490 -7.86 7.25 -21.96
C GLY A 490 -6.52 7.75 -22.53
N THR A 491 -5.71 6.87 -23.09
CA THR A 491 -4.33 7.13 -23.53
C THR A 491 -4.09 6.84 -25.02
N GLY A 492 -5.12 6.43 -25.75
CA GLY A 492 -5.06 6.16 -27.19
C GLY A 492 -4.68 4.71 -27.56
N MET A 493 -4.64 3.80 -26.60
CA MET A 493 -4.13 2.44 -26.81
C MET A 493 -5.17 1.45 -27.36
N CYS A 494 -6.46 1.61 -27.02
CA CYS A 494 -7.47 0.58 -27.34
C CYS A 494 -8.47 0.96 -28.46
N GLY A 495 -8.65 2.25 -28.75
CA GLY A 495 -9.64 2.70 -29.74
C GLY A 495 -11.12 2.60 -29.30
N ALA A 496 -11.42 2.34 -28.03
CA ALA A 496 -12.80 2.36 -27.50
C ALA A 496 -13.48 3.71 -27.74
N CYS A 497 -12.74 4.80 -27.56
CA CYS A 497 -13.21 6.17 -27.77
C CYS A 497 -13.17 6.66 -29.21
N ARG A 498 -13.12 5.73 -30.20
CA ARG A 498 -13.07 6.13 -31.60
C ARG A 498 -14.34 6.87 -32.02
N VAL A 499 -14.13 7.90 -32.83
CA VAL A 499 -15.14 8.76 -33.46
C VAL A 499 -14.73 9.04 -34.90
N SER A 500 -15.69 9.32 -35.78
CA SER A 500 -15.44 9.80 -37.14
C SER A 500 -15.51 11.33 -37.17
N VAL A 501 -14.43 11.98 -37.59
CA VAL A 501 -14.33 13.43 -37.73
C VAL A 501 -13.74 13.74 -39.10
N GLY A 502 -14.48 14.44 -39.95
CA GLY A 502 -14.08 14.78 -41.33
C GLY A 502 -13.82 13.53 -42.18
N GLY A 503 -14.62 12.47 -41.99
CA GLY A 503 -14.46 11.18 -42.67
C GLY A 503 -13.26 10.35 -42.21
N LYS A 504 -12.57 10.75 -41.13
CA LYS A 504 -11.40 10.03 -40.59
C LYS A 504 -11.66 9.54 -39.17
N THR A 505 -11.22 8.32 -38.89
CA THR A 505 -11.23 7.78 -37.52
C THR A 505 -10.24 8.53 -36.65
N LYS A 506 -10.72 9.06 -35.52
CA LYS A 506 -9.95 9.72 -34.47
C LYS A 506 -10.28 9.08 -33.12
N PHE A 507 -9.37 9.19 -32.16
CA PHE A 507 -9.57 8.71 -30.79
C PHE A 507 -9.81 9.91 -29.87
N ALA A 508 -10.99 10.03 -29.28
CA ALA A 508 -11.36 11.20 -28.49
C ALA A 508 -10.41 11.46 -27.31
N CYS A 509 -9.90 10.42 -26.64
CA CYS A 509 -8.99 10.60 -25.50
C CYS A 509 -7.59 11.13 -25.86
N PHE A 510 -7.16 10.98 -27.12
CA PHE A 510 -5.82 11.33 -27.58
C PHE A 510 -5.81 12.49 -28.56
N HIS A 511 -6.79 12.54 -29.47
CA HIS A 511 -6.91 13.57 -30.48
C HIS A 511 -7.83 14.73 -30.05
N GLY A 512 -8.75 14.49 -29.12
CA GLY A 512 -9.70 15.45 -28.57
C GLY A 512 -9.50 15.64 -27.06
N PRO A 513 -10.56 15.76 -26.22
CA PRO A 513 -11.96 15.44 -26.54
C PRO A 513 -12.67 16.51 -27.39
N ASP A 514 -12.08 17.70 -27.49
CA ASP A 514 -12.58 18.79 -28.30
C ASP A 514 -12.29 18.53 -29.79
N PHE A 515 -13.33 18.57 -30.61
CA PHE A 515 -13.25 18.50 -32.07
C PHE A 515 -14.05 19.62 -32.70
N ASN A 516 -13.73 19.97 -33.95
CA ASN A 516 -14.59 20.83 -34.75
C ASN A 516 -15.96 20.17 -34.89
N GLY A 517 -16.98 20.74 -34.27
CA GLY A 517 -18.34 20.21 -34.25
C GLY A 517 -18.95 20.11 -35.64
N HIS A 518 -18.45 20.90 -36.60
CA HIS A 518 -18.90 20.83 -37.99
C HIS A 518 -18.44 19.55 -38.70
N ASP A 519 -17.42 18.88 -38.21
CA ASP A 519 -16.83 17.70 -38.85
C ASP A 519 -17.23 16.37 -38.18
N VAL A 520 -17.95 16.41 -37.06
CA VAL A 520 -18.27 15.23 -36.23
C VAL A 520 -19.44 14.44 -36.82
N ASP A 521 -19.26 13.12 -36.93
CA ASP A 521 -20.35 12.16 -37.15
C ASP A 521 -21.10 11.88 -35.83
N PHE A 522 -22.10 12.70 -35.54
CA PHE A 522 -22.91 12.58 -34.32
C PHE A 522 -23.77 11.32 -34.30
N GLU A 523 -24.20 10.81 -35.45
CA GLU A 523 -25.04 9.61 -35.53
C GLU A 523 -24.25 8.37 -35.12
N GLN A 524 -23.05 8.21 -35.67
CA GLN A 524 -22.13 7.17 -35.25
C GLN A 524 -21.86 7.24 -33.74
N LEU A 525 -21.56 8.43 -33.21
CA LEU A 525 -21.29 8.60 -31.77
C LEU A 525 -22.48 8.16 -30.91
N MET A 526 -23.70 8.57 -31.25
CA MET A 526 -24.92 8.18 -30.53
C MET A 526 -25.20 6.68 -30.61
N GLN A 527 -24.94 6.02 -31.74
CA GLN A 527 -25.06 4.57 -31.86
C GLN A 527 -24.05 3.85 -30.96
N ARG A 528 -22.80 4.33 -30.93
CA ARG A 528 -21.74 3.75 -30.09
C ARG A 528 -22.02 3.89 -28.59
N GLN A 529 -22.63 4.98 -28.16
CA GLN A 529 -23.04 5.16 -26.75
C GLN A 529 -24.10 4.16 -26.29
N LYS A 530 -24.84 3.53 -27.21
CA LYS A 530 -25.87 2.54 -26.87
C LYS A 530 -25.34 1.11 -26.81
N MET A 531 -24.04 0.90 -27.03
CA MET A 531 -23.45 -0.43 -27.21
C MET A 531 -23.56 -1.33 -25.98
N PHE A 532 -23.51 -0.77 -24.76
CA PHE A 532 -23.45 -1.53 -23.50
C PHE A 532 -24.67 -1.29 -22.59
N VAL A 533 -25.76 -0.72 -23.11
CA VAL A 533 -26.95 -0.37 -22.31
C VAL A 533 -27.57 -1.57 -21.60
N ARG A 534 -27.42 -2.79 -22.15
CA ARG A 534 -27.90 -4.00 -21.48
C ARG A 534 -27.02 -4.33 -20.27
N GLU A 535 -25.71 -4.40 -20.46
CA GLU A 535 -24.72 -4.70 -19.43
C GLU A 535 -24.75 -3.64 -18.31
N GLU A 536 -24.93 -2.36 -18.66
CA GLU A 536 -25.10 -1.25 -17.72
C GLU A 536 -26.33 -1.45 -16.80
N LYS A 537 -27.45 -1.92 -17.36
CA LYS A 537 -28.67 -2.21 -16.59
C LYS A 537 -28.50 -3.42 -15.67
N GLU A 538 -27.88 -4.49 -16.17
CA GLU A 538 -27.58 -5.68 -15.38
C GLU A 538 -26.65 -5.34 -14.20
N ALA A 539 -25.61 -4.55 -14.44
CA ALA A 539 -24.69 -4.09 -13.42
C ALA A 539 -25.39 -3.23 -12.36
N LEU A 540 -26.30 -2.35 -12.75
CA LEU A 540 -27.04 -1.49 -11.83
C LEU A 540 -28.05 -2.28 -10.98
N ALA A 541 -28.74 -3.26 -11.56
CA ALA A 541 -29.72 -4.08 -10.84
C ALA A 541 -29.08 -4.94 -9.73
N GLY A 542 -27.82 -5.34 -9.91
CA GLY A 542 -27.05 -6.09 -8.92
C GLY A 542 -26.34 -5.23 -7.87
N ALA A 543 -26.53 -3.90 -7.87
CA ALA A 543 -25.87 -2.99 -6.95
C ALA A 543 -26.86 -2.51 -5.86
N GLU A 544 -26.50 -2.67 -4.59
CA GLU A 544 -27.15 -1.98 -3.47
C GLU A 544 -26.58 -0.56 -3.39
N LEU A 545 -27.23 0.41 -4.05
CA LEU A 545 -26.82 1.82 -4.12
C LEU A 545 -27.69 2.72 -3.26
#